data_AF-A0A1S4EH09-F1
#
_entry.id   AF-A0A1S4EH09-F1
#
_cell.length_a   1.000
_cell.length_b   1.000
_cell.length_c   1.000
_cell.angle_alpha   90.00
_cell.angle_beta   90.00
_cell.angle_gamma   90.00
#
_symmetry.space_group_name_H-M   'P 1'
#
loop_
_entity.id
_entity.type
_entity.pdbx_description
1 polymer ?
#
loop_
_entity_poly.entity_id
_entity_poly.type
_entity_poly.pdbx_seq_one_letter_code
_entity_poly.pdbx_strand_id
1 'polypeptide(L)'
;RLSNDHICYFLYQILRGLKYIHSANVLHRDLKPSNLLLNTTCDLKICDFGLARVADPEHDHTGFLTEYVATRWYRAPEIMLNSKGYTKSIDIWSVGCILAEMISNRPIFPGKHYLDQLNHILGILGSPTPEDLSCIINEKARSYLQSLPFKPKVPWEILYPNADPNALDLLGKMLTFNPHKRIGVEDALAHPYLEQYYDPADEPVAEEPFRFSMELDDLPKETLKRLIFEETRVFKQEDPNI
;
A
#
# COMPACT_ATOMS: atom_id res chain seq x y z
N ARG A 1 -23.97 -4.74 1.24
CA ARG A 1 -23.26 -4.19 0.05
C ARG A 1 -23.01 -2.72 0.34
N LEU A 2 -21.77 -2.25 0.21
CA LEU A 2 -21.46 -0.84 0.44
C LEU A 2 -22.07 0.01 -0.68
N SER A 3 -22.60 1.20 -0.35
CA SER A 3 -22.99 2.18 -1.36
C SER A 3 -21.74 2.88 -1.91
N ASN A 4 -21.84 3.54 -3.07
CA ASN A 4 -20.74 4.34 -3.60
C ASN A 4 -20.26 5.40 -2.60
N ASP A 5 -21.18 6.04 -1.89
CA ASP A 5 -20.83 7.06 -0.88
C ASP A 5 -20.00 6.49 0.28
N HIS A 6 -20.35 5.28 0.75
CA HIS A 6 -19.53 4.58 1.75
C HIS A 6 -18.13 4.25 1.22
N ILE A 7 -18.04 3.76 -0.04
CA ILE A 7 -16.75 3.43 -0.66
C ILE A 7 -15.88 4.68 -0.79
N CYS A 8 -16.46 5.77 -1.29
CA CYS A 8 -15.79 7.06 -1.43
C CYS A 8 -15.31 7.60 -0.07
N TYR A 9 -16.17 7.57 0.95
CA TYR A 9 -15.85 8.06 2.29
C TYR A 9 -14.76 7.23 2.99
N PHE A 10 -14.81 5.90 2.88
CA PHE A 10 -13.75 5.04 3.41
C PHE A 10 -12.44 5.23 2.66
N LEU A 11 -12.47 5.33 1.32
CA LEU A 11 -11.26 5.57 0.53
C LEU A 11 -10.61 6.91 0.89
N TYR A 12 -11.40 7.97 1.05
CA TYR A 12 -10.93 9.28 1.50
C TYR A 12 -10.20 9.16 2.85
N GLN A 13 -10.81 8.54 3.86
CA GLN A 13 -10.20 8.40 5.18
C GLN A 13 -8.92 7.56 5.17
N ILE A 14 -8.87 6.50 4.35
CA ILE A 14 -7.65 5.69 4.14
C ILE A 14 -6.54 6.57 3.57
N LEU A 15 -6.81 7.32 2.51
CA LEU A 15 -5.81 8.18 1.86
C LEU A 15 -5.39 9.35 2.74
N ARG A 16 -6.31 9.95 3.51
CA ARG A 16 -6.00 11.01 4.48
C ARG A 16 -5.04 10.51 5.57
N GLY A 17 -5.32 9.33 6.13
CA GLY A 17 -4.40 8.68 7.08
C GLY A 17 -3.06 8.33 6.44
N LEU A 18 -3.08 7.84 5.20
CA LEU A 18 -1.87 7.47 4.47
C LEU A 18 -1.01 8.69 4.11
N LYS A 19 -1.61 9.84 3.79
CA LYS A 19 -0.91 11.12 3.56
C LYS A 19 -0.08 11.49 4.77
N TYR A 20 -0.67 11.42 5.96
CA TYR A 20 0.04 11.66 7.21
C TYR A 20 1.23 10.69 7.39
N ILE A 21 0.99 9.38 7.27
CA ILE A 21 2.03 8.34 7.40
C ILE A 21 3.17 8.57 6.39
N HIS A 22 2.85 8.84 5.13
CA HIS A 22 3.83 9.08 4.07
C HIS A 22 4.59 10.38 4.26
N SER A 23 3.95 11.44 4.75
CA SER A 23 4.63 12.70 5.08
C SER A 23 5.67 12.54 6.18
N ALA A 24 5.43 11.62 7.12
CA ALA A 24 6.41 11.21 8.14
C ALA A 24 7.54 10.32 7.57
N ASN A 25 7.62 10.13 6.25
CA ASN A 25 8.56 9.21 5.60
C ASN A 25 8.44 7.75 6.08
N VAL A 26 7.23 7.31 6.47
CA VAL A 26 6.94 5.94 6.89
C VAL A 26 6.16 5.20 5.79
N LEU A 27 6.45 3.91 5.62
CA LEU A 27 5.71 2.97 4.79
C LEU A 27 4.96 1.99 5.69
N HIS A 28 3.67 1.74 5.42
CA HIS A 28 2.89 0.79 6.22
C HIS A 28 3.19 -0.67 5.85
N ARG A 29 3.30 -0.99 4.55
CA ARG A 29 3.72 -2.28 3.99
C ARG A 29 2.77 -3.47 4.20
N ASP A 30 1.63 -3.27 4.85
CA ASP A 30 0.62 -4.33 5.12
C ASP A 30 -0.80 -3.77 5.20
N LEU A 31 -1.11 -2.79 4.34
CA LEU A 31 -2.47 -2.28 4.22
C LEU A 31 -3.39 -3.36 3.62
N LYS A 32 -4.46 -3.66 4.33
CA LYS A 32 -5.50 -4.63 3.97
C LYS A 32 -6.76 -4.34 4.79
N PRO A 33 -7.95 -4.82 4.40
CA PRO A 33 -9.20 -4.51 5.08
C PRO A 33 -9.21 -4.84 6.58
N SER A 34 -8.54 -5.91 7.01
CA SER A 34 -8.46 -6.26 8.45
C SER A 34 -7.66 -5.25 9.29
N ASN A 35 -6.84 -4.42 8.65
CA ASN A 35 -6.00 -3.40 9.29
C ASN A 35 -6.63 -2.00 9.18
N LEU A 36 -7.89 -1.92 8.74
CA LEU A 36 -8.70 -0.71 8.66
C LEU A 36 -9.87 -0.85 9.63
N LEU A 37 -9.71 -0.28 10.82
CA LEU A 37 -10.71 -0.35 11.88
C LEU A 37 -11.84 0.63 11.59
N LEU A 38 -13.08 0.18 11.76
CA LEU A 38 -14.28 0.96 11.59
C LEU A 38 -15.11 0.96 12.88
N ASN A 39 -15.75 2.08 13.17
CA ASN A 39 -16.77 2.18 14.21
C ASN A 39 -18.18 2.34 13.61
N THR A 40 -19.20 2.46 14.46
CA THR A 40 -20.62 2.58 14.04
C THR A 40 -20.95 3.90 13.35
N THR A 41 -20.10 4.93 13.49
CA THR A 41 -20.22 6.23 12.83
C THR A 41 -19.42 6.31 11.52
N CYS A 42 -18.88 5.17 11.06
CA CYS A 42 -18.06 5.07 9.85
C CYS A 42 -16.71 5.81 9.93
N ASP A 43 -16.21 6.10 11.13
CA ASP A 43 -14.84 6.59 11.30
C ASP A 43 -13.85 5.44 11.08
N LEU A 44 -12.83 5.70 10.28
CA LEU A 44 -11.82 4.74 9.87
C LEU A 44 -10.46 5.09 10.48
N LYS A 45 -9.79 4.09 11.04
CA LYS A 45 -8.40 4.21 11.52
C LYS A 45 -7.52 3.08 10.98
N ILE A 46 -6.34 3.44 10.50
CA ILE A 46 -5.31 2.49 10.08
C ILE A 46 -4.62 1.94 11.34
N CYS A 47 -4.45 0.63 11.43
CA CYS A 47 -3.76 -0.03 12.54
C CYS A 47 -2.70 -1.04 12.07
N ASP A 48 -1.98 -1.63 13.03
CA ASP A 48 -0.97 -2.68 12.79
C ASP A 48 0.25 -2.21 11.97
N PHE A 49 1.10 -1.42 12.61
CA PHE A 49 2.37 -0.92 12.08
C PHE A 49 3.54 -1.90 12.30
N GLY A 50 3.28 -3.18 12.59
CA GLY A 50 4.33 -4.15 12.91
C GLY A 50 5.33 -4.42 11.78
N LEU A 51 4.90 -4.19 10.53
CA LEU A 51 5.74 -4.30 9.33
C LEU A 51 6.20 -2.95 8.79
N ALA A 52 5.82 -1.84 9.44
CA ALA A 52 6.16 -0.51 9.00
C ALA A 52 7.67 -0.27 9.05
N ARG A 53 8.15 0.57 8.13
CA ARG A 53 9.56 0.97 8.02
C ARG A 53 9.66 2.41 7.53
N VAL A 54 10.76 3.08 7.88
CA VAL A 54 11.12 4.36 7.26
C VAL A 54 11.40 4.09 5.78
N ALA A 55 10.92 4.95 4.90
CA ALA A 55 11.23 4.86 3.48
C ALA A 55 12.71 5.22 3.28
N ASP A 56 13.52 4.23 2.92
CA ASP A 56 14.92 4.40 2.56
C ASP A 56 15.13 3.91 1.12
N PRO A 57 15.24 4.83 0.14
CA PRO A 57 15.51 4.48 -1.25
C PRO A 57 16.95 3.98 -1.48
N GLU A 58 17.90 4.31 -0.60
CA GLU A 58 19.34 4.05 -0.78
C GLU A 58 19.80 2.76 -0.07
N HIS A 59 19.26 2.47 1.12
CA HIS A 59 19.59 1.29 1.92
C HIS A 59 18.36 0.41 2.09
N ASP A 60 18.10 -0.42 1.08
CA ASP A 60 17.11 -1.48 1.20
C ASP A 60 17.73 -2.60 2.04
N HIS A 61 17.24 -2.77 3.28
CA HIS A 61 17.60 -3.90 4.12
C HIS A 61 17.17 -5.18 3.40
N THR A 62 18.13 -5.80 2.71
CA THR A 62 18.01 -7.09 2.03
C THR A 62 17.92 -8.22 3.04
N GLY A 63 16.98 -8.12 3.98
CA GLY A 63 16.47 -9.29 4.65
C GLY A 63 15.85 -10.17 3.57
N PHE A 64 16.60 -11.20 3.17
CA PHE A 64 16.17 -12.30 2.33
C PHE A 64 14.66 -12.52 2.51
N LEU A 65 13.93 -12.63 1.40
CA LEU A 65 12.51 -13.03 1.29
C LEU A 65 12.25 -14.34 2.06
N THR A 66 12.33 -14.29 3.39
CA THR A 66 11.84 -15.32 4.27
C THR A 66 10.36 -15.36 3.95
N GLU A 67 9.90 -16.51 3.49
CA GLU A 67 8.51 -16.76 3.12
C GLU A 67 7.55 -16.13 4.12
N TYR A 68 7.07 -14.93 3.81
CA TYR A 68 6.16 -14.25 4.71
C TYR A 68 4.84 -15.02 4.73
N VAL A 69 4.47 -15.54 5.90
CA VAL A 69 3.26 -16.32 6.19
C VAL A 69 2.03 -15.39 6.28
N ALA A 70 1.93 -14.41 5.38
CA ALA A 70 0.89 -13.40 5.38
C ALA A 70 0.12 -13.36 4.05
N THR A 71 -1.06 -12.74 4.07
CA THR A 71 -1.92 -12.53 2.92
C THR A 71 -1.20 -11.71 1.85
N ARG A 72 -0.97 -12.31 0.67
CA ARG A 72 -0.20 -11.69 -0.44
C ARG A 72 -1.04 -10.81 -1.35
N TRP A 73 -2.37 -10.83 -1.20
CA TRP A 73 -3.33 -10.29 -2.16
C TRP A 73 -3.20 -8.77 -2.39
N TYR A 74 -2.65 -8.07 -1.41
CA TYR A 74 -2.46 -6.61 -1.44
C TYR A 74 -1.04 -6.20 -1.80
N ARG A 75 -0.14 -7.15 -2.11
CA ARG A 75 1.26 -6.83 -2.42
C ARG A 75 1.41 -6.34 -3.85
N ALA A 76 2.19 -5.28 -4.00
CA ALA A 76 2.53 -4.68 -5.29
C ALA A 76 3.42 -5.60 -6.15
N PRO A 77 3.35 -5.52 -7.48
CA PRO A 77 4.10 -6.40 -8.39
C PRO A 77 5.61 -6.28 -8.19
N GLU A 78 6.14 -5.10 -7.84
CA GLU A 78 7.56 -4.88 -7.58
C GLU A 78 8.07 -5.63 -6.33
N ILE A 79 7.22 -5.84 -5.32
CA ILE A 79 7.51 -6.74 -4.18
C ILE A 79 7.63 -8.18 -4.69
N MET A 80 6.78 -8.54 -5.66
CA MET A 80 6.78 -9.84 -6.33
C MET A 80 7.84 -9.98 -7.43
N LEU A 81 8.73 -9.01 -7.60
CA LEU A 81 9.82 -9.07 -8.58
C LEU A 81 11.19 -8.81 -7.95
N ASN A 82 11.23 -8.67 -6.63
CA ASN A 82 12.42 -8.37 -5.84
C ASN A 82 13.14 -7.11 -6.35
N SER A 83 12.36 -6.09 -6.73
CA SER A 83 12.92 -4.78 -7.05
C SER A 83 13.42 -4.16 -5.75
N LYS A 84 14.69 -3.77 -5.73
CA LYS A 84 15.21 -2.89 -4.66
C LYS A 84 14.47 -1.55 -4.72
N GLY A 85 14.30 -0.90 -3.59
CA GLY A 85 13.72 0.46 -3.53
C GLY A 85 12.21 0.44 -3.29
N TYR A 86 11.80 -0.06 -2.13
CA TYR A 86 10.43 0.06 -1.66
C TYR A 86 10.10 1.54 -1.42
N THR A 87 9.13 2.06 -2.18
CA THR A 87 8.68 3.45 -2.05
C THR A 87 7.26 3.50 -1.51
N LYS A 88 6.78 4.71 -1.21
CA LYS A 88 5.39 5.02 -0.85
C LYS A 88 4.35 4.40 -1.79
N SER A 89 4.72 4.15 -3.05
CA SER A 89 3.86 3.53 -4.06
C SER A 89 3.33 2.15 -3.68
N ILE A 90 4.02 1.37 -2.85
CA ILE A 90 3.57 0.01 -2.46
C ILE A 90 2.29 0.04 -1.62
N ASP A 91 2.14 1.08 -0.79
CA ASP A 91 0.93 1.29 0.00
C ASP A 91 -0.21 1.74 -0.91
N ILE A 92 0.06 2.59 -1.91
CA ILE A 92 -0.95 3.00 -2.91
C ILE A 92 -1.49 1.81 -3.68
N TRP A 93 -0.64 0.85 -4.06
CA TRP A 93 -1.10 -0.39 -4.68
C TRP A 93 -2.05 -1.16 -3.76
N SER A 94 -1.69 -1.28 -2.48
CA SER A 94 -2.52 -1.94 -1.48
C SER A 94 -3.89 -1.26 -1.34
N VAL A 95 -3.92 0.08 -1.34
CA VAL A 95 -5.16 0.87 -1.36
C VAL A 95 -5.99 0.61 -2.63
N GLY A 96 -5.36 0.50 -3.80
CA GLY A 96 -6.04 0.11 -5.04
C GLY A 96 -6.70 -1.28 -4.94
N CYS A 97 -6.03 -2.25 -4.35
CA CYS A 97 -6.62 -3.57 -4.06
C CYS A 97 -7.82 -3.48 -3.11
N ILE A 98 -7.73 -2.64 -2.07
CA ILE A 98 -8.82 -2.41 -1.11
C ILE A 98 -10.02 -1.73 -1.80
N LEU A 99 -9.79 -0.74 -2.67
CA LEU A 99 -10.86 -0.09 -3.45
C LEU A 99 -11.59 -1.10 -4.34
N ALA A 100 -10.85 -1.92 -5.08
CA ALA A 100 -11.43 -3.00 -5.90
C ALA A 100 -12.26 -3.99 -5.07
N GLU A 101 -11.79 -4.33 -3.86
CA GLU A 101 -12.50 -5.20 -2.94
C GLU A 101 -13.75 -4.55 -2.35
N MET A 102 -13.72 -3.25 -2.05
CA MET A 102 -14.91 -2.50 -1.60
C MET A 102 -15.99 -2.45 -2.70
N ILE A 103 -15.60 -2.29 -3.97
CA ILE A 103 -16.51 -2.26 -5.13
C ILE A 103 -17.20 -3.61 -5.34
N SER A 104 -16.49 -4.72 -5.16
CA SER A 104 -16.96 -6.06 -5.56
C SER A 104 -17.21 -7.05 -4.42
N ASN A 105 -16.87 -6.67 -3.19
CA ASN A 105 -16.83 -7.53 -2.01
C ASN A 105 -15.97 -8.80 -2.19
N ARG A 106 -14.98 -8.76 -3.09
CA ARG A 106 -14.07 -9.88 -3.38
C ARG A 106 -12.65 -9.35 -3.62
N PRO A 107 -11.61 -10.07 -3.18
CA PRO A 107 -10.23 -9.70 -3.46
C PRO A 107 -9.96 -9.76 -4.97
N ILE A 108 -9.32 -8.72 -5.50
CA ILE A 108 -9.00 -8.61 -6.93
C ILE A 108 -7.87 -9.56 -7.36
N PHE A 109 -6.89 -9.80 -6.50
CA PHE A 109 -5.73 -10.67 -6.79
C PHE A 109 -5.52 -11.75 -5.71
N PRO A 110 -6.35 -12.81 -5.67
CA PRO A 110 -6.30 -13.84 -4.63
C PRO A 110 -5.24 -14.93 -4.90
N GLY A 111 -3.97 -14.55 -5.11
CA GLY A 111 -2.90 -15.49 -5.42
C GLY A 111 -2.54 -16.44 -4.26
N LYS A 112 -2.30 -17.71 -4.58
CA LYS A 112 -1.98 -18.78 -3.61
C LYS A 112 -0.50 -18.80 -3.21
N HIS A 113 0.38 -18.38 -4.11
CA HIS A 113 1.82 -18.29 -3.93
C HIS A 113 2.39 -17.15 -4.77
N TYR A 114 3.68 -16.86 -4.64
CA TYR A 114 4.34 -15.70 -5.25
C TYR A 114 4.08 -15.56 -6.76
N LEU A 115 4.30 -16.65 -7.51
CA LEU A 115 4.09 -16.67 -8.96
C LEU A 115 2.62 -16.53 -9.36
N ASP A 116 1.73 -17.12 -8.55
CA ASP A 116 0.28 -17.06 -8.78
C ASP A 116 -0.25 -15.65 -8.57
N GLN A 117 0.22 -14.96 -7.52
CA GLN A 117 -0.09 -13.55 -7.28
C GLN A 117 0.28 -12.68 -8.49
N LEU A 118 1.49 -12.84 -9.02
CA LEU A 118 1.92 -12.13 -10.22
C LEU A 118 1.06 -12.48 -11.44
N ASN A 119 0.70 -13.75 -11.62
CA ASN A 119 -0.18 -14.18 -12.72
C ASN A 119 -1.59 -13.57 -12.64
N HIS A 120 -2.16 -13.45 -11.44
CA HIS A 120 -3.42 -12.75 -11.21
C HIS A 120 -3.33 -11.27 -11.61
N ILE A 121 -2.25 -10.61 -11.21
CA ILE A 121 -2.00 -9.20 -11.55
C ILE A 121 -1.93 -9.01 -13.07
N LEU A 122 -1.06 -9.79 -13.75
CA LEU A 122 -0.89 -9.73 -15.19
C LEU A 122 -2.13 -10.21 -15.97
N GLY A 123 -2.98 -11.02 -15.35
CA GLY A 123 -4.25 -11.45 -15.93
C GLY A 123 -5.25 -10.31 -16.10
N ILE A 124 -5.14 -9.25 -15.29
CA ILE A 124 -6.01 -8.06 -15.36
C ILE A 124 -5.28 -6.90 -16.03
N LEU A 125 -4.04 -6.59 -15.60
CA LEU A 125 -3.28 -5.47 -16.14
C LEU A 125 -2.73 -5.72 -17.54
N GLY A 126 -2.63 -6.99 -17.96
CA GLY A 126 -1.99 -7.39 -19.19
C GLY A 126 -0.46 -7.49 -19.05
N SER A 127 0.20 -7.78 -20.17
CA SER A 127 1.66 -7.83 -20.25
C SER A 127 2.26 -6.43 -20.04
N PRO A 128 3.28 -6.27 -19.16
CA PRO A 128 3.92 -4.97 -18.95
C PRO A 128 4.61 -4.49 -20.23
N THR A 129 4.62 -3.18 -20.45
CA THR A 129 5.32 -2.60 -21.60
C THR A 129 6.84 -2.69 -21.42
N PRO A 130 7.66 -2.57 -22.48
CA PRO A 130 9.12 -2.51 -22.36
C PRO A 130 9.59 -1.39 -21.42
N GLU A 131 8.88 -0.26 -21.38
CA GLU A 131 9.14 0.84 -20.47
C GLU A 131 8.85 0.45 -19.02
N ASP A 132 7.74 -0.24 -18.76
CA ASP A 132 7.41 -0.73 -17.41
C ASP A 132 8.42 -1.78 -16.92
N LEU A 133 8.96 -2.59 -17.82
CA LEU A 133 10.00 -3.57 -17.47
C LEU A 133 11.35 -2.93 -17.12
N SER A 134 11.57 -1.65 -17.48
CA SER A 134 12.81 -0.94 -17.19
C SER A 134 13.01 -0.66 -15.70
N CYS A 135 11.92 -0.54 -14.92
CA CYS A 135 11.99 -0.33 -13.48
C CYS A 135 12.37 -1.60 -12.70
N ILE A 136 12.33 -2.77 -13.32
CA ILE A 136 12.68 -4.05 -12.69
C ILE A 136 14.18 -4.25 -12.81
N ILE A 137 14.92 -4.09 -11.71
CA ILE A 137 16.38 -4.24 -11.69
C ILE A 137 16.80 -5.71 -11.86
N ASN A 138 16.00 -6.64 -11.33
CA ASN A 138 16.30 -8.07 -11.37
C ASN A 138 16.14 -8.65 -12.79
N GLU A 139 17.27 -8.97 -13.43
CA GLU A 139 17.30 -9.53 -14.79
C GLU A 139 16.52 -10.84 -14.93
N LYS A 140 16.59 -11.74 -13.94
CA LYS A 140 15.85 -13.01 -13.98
C LYS A 140 14.34 -12.78 -13.97
N ALA A 141 13.88 -11.84 -13.15
CA ALA A 141 12.47 -11.45 -13.08
C ALA A 141 12.01 -10.80 -14.39
N ARG A 142 12.83 -9.94 -14.98
CA ARG A 142 12.56 -9.32 -16.29
C ARG A 142 12.47 -10.36 -17.41
N SER A 143 13.44 -11.26 -17.52
CA SER A 143 13.44 -12.33 -18.53
C SER A 143 12.26 -13.29 -18.35
N TYR A 144 11.86 -13.58 -17.11
CA TYR A 144 10.65 -14.37 -16.83
C TYR A 144 9.39 -13.68 -17.37
N LEU A 145 9.20 -12.38 -17.08
CA LEU A 145 8.04 -11.64 -17.60
C LEU A 145 8.01 -11.58 -19.13
N GLN A 146 9.18 -11.45 -19.77
CA GLN A 146 9.30 -11.42 -21.23
C GLN A 146 9.02 -12.77 -21.88
N SER A 147 9.18 -13.89 -21.18
CA SER A 147 8.91 -15.22 -21.72
C SER A 147 7.43 -15.63 -21.62
N LEU A 148 6.63 -14.89 -20.85
CA LEU A 148 5.20 -15.15 -20.72
C LEU A 148 4.46 -14.81 -22.03
N PRO A 149 3.40 -15.58 -22.38
CA PRO A 149 2.52 -15.23 -23.48
C PRO A 149 1.91 -13.84 -23.29
N PHE A 150 1.72 -13.10 -24.39
CA PHE A 150 1.08 -11.80 -24.36
C PHE A 150 -0.34 -11.89 -23.79
N LYS A 151 -0.69 -10.96 -22.89
CA LYS A 151 -2.03 -10.80 -22.34
C LYS A 151 -2.50 -9.35 -22.55
N PRO A 152 -3.69 -9.12 -23.14
CA PRO A 152 -4.26 -7.78 -23.20
C PRO A 152 -4.72 -7.34 -21.81
N LYS A 153 -4.69 -6.03 -21.55
CA LYS A 153 -5.32 -5.43 -20.36
C LYS A 153 -6.83 -5.67 -20.41
N VAL A 154 -7.42 -6.06 -19.29
CA VAL A 154 -8.87 -6.12 -19.10
C VAL A 154 -9.36 -4.74 -18.67
N PRO A 155 -10.29 -4.11 -19.43
CA PRO A 155 -10.90 -2.84 -19.04
C PRO A 155 -11.61 -2.93 -17.68
N TRP A 156 -11.47 -1.92 -16.83
CA TRP A 156 -12.04 -1.90 -15.49
C TRP A 156 -13.58 -1.94 -15.52
N GLU A 157 -14.18 -1.36 -16.54
CA GLU A 157 -15.62 -1.32 -16.80
C GLU A 157 -16.19 -2.71 -17.08
N ILE A 158 -15.37 -3.62 -17.61
CA ILE A 158 -15.77 -5.03 -17.81
C ILE A 158 -15.75 -5.78 -16.47
N LEU A 159 -14.77 -5.50 -15.61
CA LEU A 159 -14.68 -6.10 -14.28
C LEU A 159 -15.77 -5.57 -13.33
N TYR A 160 -16.08 -4.28 -13.42
CA TYR A 160 -16.94 -3.56 -12.49
C TYR A 160 -17.98 -2.71 -13.24
N PRO A 161 -18.93 -3.32 -13.97
CA PRO A 161 -19.85 -2.61 -14.88
C PRO A 161 -20.83 -1.65 -14.20
N ASN A 162 -20.99 -1.74 -12.87
CA ASN A 162 -21.89 -0.90 -12.09
C ASN A 162 -21.15 0.09 -11.18
N ALA A 163 -19.83 0.19 -11.30
CA ALA A 163 -19.04 1.10 -10.49
C ALA A 163 -19.04 2.52 -11.09
N ASP A 164 -18.80 3.51 -10.23
CA ASP A 164 -18.65 4.90 -10.64
C ASP A 164 -17.43 5.06 -11.58
N PRO A 165 -17.56 5.73 -12.74
CA PRO A 165 -16.46 5.92 -13.67
C PRO A 165 -15.23 6.60 -13.06
N ASN A 166 -15.42 7.58 -12.15
CA ASN A 166 -14.33 8.26 -11.47
C ASN A 166 -13.63 7.32 -10.47
N ALA A 167 -14.37 6.38 -9.86
CA ALA A 167 -13.77 5.35 -9.01
C ALA A 167 -12.88 4.41 -9.82
N LEU A 168 -13.32 4.02 -11.02
CA LEU A 168 -12.56 3.13 -11.91
C LEU A 168 -11.31 3.83 -12.49
N ASP A 169 -11.42 5.11 -12.80
CA ASP A 169 -10.29 5.93 -13.22
C ASP A 169 -9.23 6.03 -12.11
N LEU A 170 -9.64 6.35 -10.87
CA LEU A 170 -8.73 6.37 -9.72
C LEU A 170 -8.13 5.00 -9.44
N LEU A 171 -8.94 3.93 -9.50
CA LEU A 171 -8.49 2.55 -9.35
C LEU A 171 -7.40 2.21 -10.37
N GLY A 172 -7.58 2.63 -11.63
CA GLY A 172 -6.60 2.44 -12.70
C GLY A 172 -5.28 3.15 -12.42
N LYS A 173 -5.33 4.36 -11.88
CA LYS A 173 -4.14 5.13 -11.49
C LYS A 173 -3.39 4.49 -10.30
N MET A 174 -4.12 3.93 -9.33
CA MET A 174 -3.54 3.19 -8.19
C MET A 174 -2.95 1.83 -8.58
N LEU A 175 -3.65 1.06 -9.42
CA LEU A 175 -3.21 -0.25 -9.90
C LEU A 175 -2.37 -0.13 -11.18
N THR A 176 -1.41 0.80 -11.17
CA THR A 176 -0.40 0.95 -12.21
C THR A 176 0.78 0.02 -11.91
N PHE A 177 1.17 -0.79 -12.90
CA PHE A 177 2.25 -1.78 -12.75
C PHE A 177 3.58 -1.12 -12.38
N ASN A 178 4.00 -0.11 -13.15
CA ASN A 178 5.24 0.61 -12.89
C ASN A 178 5.05 1.54 -11.67
N PRO A 179 5.79 1.33 -10.56
CA PRO A 179 5.62 2.11 -9.34
C PRO A 179 5.90 3.60 -9.53
N HIS A 180 6.75 3.99 -10.49
CA HIS A 180 7.06 5.39 -10.78
C HIS A 180 5.95 6.14 -11.50
N LYS A 181 5.02 5.41 -12.13
CA LYS A 181 3.84 5.97 -12.82
C LYS A 181 2.57 5.89 -11.95
N ARG A 182 2.67 5.25 -10.78
CA ARG A 182 1.56 5.09 -9.85
C ARG A 182 1.27 6.41 -9.16
N ILE A 183 -0.01 6.75 -9.05
CA ILE A 183 -0.46 8.02 -8.44
C ILE A 183 0.08 8.19 -7.02
N GLY A 184 0.48 9.41 -6.66
CA GLY A 184 0.84 9.76 -5.29
C GLY A 184 -0.39 9.87 -4.39
N VAL A 185 -0.19 9.83 -3.06
CA VAL A 185 -1.31 9.95 -2.10
C VAL A 185 -2.02 11.31 -2.19
N GLU A 186 -1.26 12.38 -2.43
CA GLU A 186 -1.78 13.75 -2.57
C GLU A 186 -2.60 13.90 -3.85
N ASP A 187 -2.07 13.42 -4.98
CA ASP A 187 -2.79 13.40 -6.25
C ASP A 187 -4.05 12.53 -6.20
N ALA A 188 -4.03 11.45 -5.41
CA ALA A 188 -5.20 10.59 -5.21
C ALA A 188 -6.29 11.29 -4.39
N LEU A 189 -5.93 12.05 -3.36
CA LEU A 189 -6.85 12.88 -2.58
C LEU A 189 -7.48 13.98 -3.44
N ALA A 190 -6.70 14.61 -4.32
CA ALA A 190 -7.17 15.63 -5.26
C ALA A 190 -7.98 15.07 -6.45
N HIS A 191 -8.21 13.76 -6.52
CA HIS A 191 -8.90 13.14 -7.65
C HIS A 191 -10.40 13.47 -7.66
N PRO A 192 -11.04 13.64 -8.84
CA PRO A 192 -12.49 13.93 -8.95
C PRO A 192 -13.42 12.96 -8.21
N TYR A 193 -12.98 11.72 -7.97
CA TYR A 193 -13.76 10.75 -7.20
C TYR A 193 -13.94 11.14 -5.72
N LEU A 194 -13.01 11.93 -5.17
CA LEU A 194 -12.97 12.34 -3.76
C LEU A 194 -13.29 13.83 -3.57
N GLU A 195 -13.70 14.53 -4.63
CA GLU A 195 -13.94 15.99 -4.64
C GLU A 195 -14.85 16.46 -3.49
N GLN A 196 -15.86 15.65 -3.13
CA GLN A 196 -16.80 15.99 -2.05
C GLN A 196 -16.18 16.03 -0.64
N TYR A 197 -15.02 15.39 -0.44
CA TYR A 197 -14.34 15.30 0.86
C TYR A 197 -12.96 15.97 0.87
N TYR A 198 -12.38 16.21 -0.32
CA TYR A 198 -11.04 16.79 -0.45
C TYR A 198 -10.98 18.20 0.15
N ASP A 199 -10.18 18.36 1.20
CA ASP A 199 -9.91 19.64 1.83
C ASP A 199 -8.45 19.67 2.29
N PRO A 200 -7.54 20.29 1.52
CA PRO A 200 -6.13 20.39 1.88
C PRO A 200 -5.87 20.99 3.26
N ALA A 201 -6.76 21.85 3.75
CA ALA A 201 -6.62 22.50 5.06
C ALA A 201 -6.96 21.55 6.23
N ASP A 202 -7.81 20.55 6.00
CA ASP A 202 -8.15 19.49 6.96
C ASP A 202 -7.46 18.15 6.62
N GLU A 203 -6.32 18.19 5.93
CA GLU A 203 -5.53 17.00 5.61
C GLU A 203 -4.09 17.18 6.11
N PRO A 204 -3.87 17.03 7.43
CA PRO A 204 -2.58 17.34 8.05
C PRO A 204 -1.48 16.39 7.60
N VAL A 205 -0.26 16.90 7.69
CA VAL A 205 0.99 16.16 7.51
C VAL A 205 1.72 16.09 8.86
N ALA A 206 2.62 15.13 9.00
CA ALA A 206 3.51 15.06 10.17
C ALA A 206 4.46 16.27 10.18
N GLU A 207 4.73 16.79 11.37
CA GLU A 207 5.60 17.97 11.54
C GLU A 207 7.05 17.68 11.11
N GLU A 208 7.53 16.48 11.44
CA GLU A 208 8.87 16.02 11.07
C GLU A 208 8.83 14.56 10.54
N PRO A 209 9.74 14.19 9.64
CA PRO A 209 9.93 12.80 9.24
C PRO A 209 10.29 11.93 10.44
N PHE A 210 9.67 10.76 10.53
CA PHE A 210 10.01 9.74 11.52
C PHE A 210 11.43 9.22 11.26
N ARG A 211 12.21 9.08 12.33
CA ARG A 211 13.57 8.54 12.29
C ARG A 211 13.74 7.53 13.41
N PHE A 212 14.36 6.40 13.10
CA PHE A 212 14.92 5.55 14.14
C PHE A 212 16.25 6.16 14.61
N SER A 213 16.46 6.21 15.92
CA SER A 213 17.73 6.65 16.51
C SER A 213 18.88 5.67 16.25
N MET A 214 18.56 4.42 15.89
CA MET A 214 19.51 3.36 15.56
C MET A 214 18.89 2.33 14.62
N GLU A 215 19.72 1.57 13.91
CA GLU A 215 19.30 0.44 13.09
C GLU A 215 18.82 -0.73 13.98
N LEU A 216 17.63 -1.25 13.71
CA LEU A 216 16.97 -2.25 14.55
C LEU A 216 17.06 -3.68 14.01
N ASP A 217 17.40 -3.86 12.74
CA ASP A 217 17.18 -5.12 12.02
C ASP A 217 18.07 -6.28 12.53
N ASP A 218 19.29 -6.00 12.98
CA ASP A 218 20.26 -7.02 13.46
C ASP A 218 20.48 -7.00 14.99
N LEU A 219 19.60 -6.33 15.75
CA LEU A 219 19.76 -6.24 17.20
C LEU A 219 19.36 -7.56 17.90
N PRO A 220 20.14 -8.02 18.90
CA PRO A 220 19.76 -9.16 19.73
C PRO A 220 18.40 -8.95 20.42
N LYS A 221 17.63 -10.03 20.57
CA LYS A 221 16.32 -10.02 21.25
C LYS A 221 16.34 -9.33 22.62
N GLU A 222 17.39 -9.54 23.42
CA GLU A 222 17.51 -8.91 24.74
C GLU A 222 17.71 -7.39 24.66
N THR A 223 18.42 -6.91 23.63
CA THR A 223 18.55 -5.47 23.34
C THR A 223 17.19 -4.89 22.96
N LEU A 224 16.47 -5.54 22.04
CA LEU A 224 15.12 -5.10 21.64
C LEU A 224 14.17 -5.06 22.84
N LYS A 225 14.21 -6.05 23.73
CA LYS A 225 13.41 -6.10 24.96
C LYS A 225 13.70 -4.88 25.86
N ARG A 226 14.96 -4.48 26.00
CA ARG A 226 15.34 -3.29 26.76
C ARG A 226 14.82 -2.01 26.11
N LEU A 227 14.98 -1.85 24.80
CA LEU A 227 14.49 -0.68 24.06
C LEU A 227 12.98 -0.53 24.19
N ILE A 228 12.22 -1.63 24.05
CA ILE A 228 10.77 -1.64 24.27
C ILE A 228 10.43 -1.17 25.69
N PHE A 229 11.15 -1.68 26.70
CA PHE A 229 10.92 -1.27 28.08
C PHE A 229 11.20 0.23 28.29
N GLU A 230 12.28 0.78 27.72
CA GLU A 230 12.63 2.20 27.79
C GLU A 230 11.54 3.08 27.16
N GLU A 231 11.05 2.74 25.97
CA GLU A 231 9.94 3.45 25.32
C GLU A 231 8.67 3.47 26.19
N THR A 232 8.29 2.33 26.80
CA THR A 232 7.10 2.28 27.66
C THR A 232 7.21 3.10 28.94
N ARG A 233 8.42 3.50 29.36
CA ARG A 233 8.61 4.32 30.57
C ARG A 233 8.24 5.77 30.36
N VAL A 234 8.38 6.29 29.14
CA VAL A 234 8.00 7.67 28.81
C VAL A 234 6.52 7.90 29.14
N PHE A 235 5.66 6.98 28.70
CA PHE A 235 4.22 6.99 28.98
C PHE A 235 3.84 6.77 30.45
N LYS A 236 4.76 6.32 31.31
CA LYS A 236 4.53 6.22 32.76
C LYS A 236 4.95 7.47 33.53
N GLN A 237 5.81 8.31 32.94
CA GLN A 237 6.31 9.53 33.57
C GLN A 237 5.46 10.75 33.23
N GLU A 238 4.73 10.71 32.12
CA GLU A 238 3.86 11.81 31.67
C GLU A 238 2.49 11.90 32.34
N ASP A 239 2.24 11.23 33.49
CA ASP A 239 0.99 11.48 34.22
C ASP A 239 1.11 11.46 35.75
N PRO A 240 0.99 12.65 36.35
CA PRO A 240 0.07 12.81 37.49
C PRO A 240 -0.99 13.91 37.31
N ASN A 241 -1.13 14.55 36.14
CA ASN A 241 -2.04 15.69 35.93
C ASN A 241 -2.46 15.91 34.45
N ILE A 242 -2.59 14.85 33.63
CA ILE A 242 -3.40 14.89 32.40
C ILE A 242 -4.59 13.95 32.55
#